data_AF-A0A2N6CKE8-F1
#
_entry.id   AF-A0A2N6CKE8-F1
#
_cell.length_a   1.000
_cell.length_b   1.000
_cell.length_c   1.000
_cell.angle_alpha   90.00
_cell.angle_beta   90.00
_cell.angle_gamma   90.00
#
_symmetry.space_group_name_H-M   'P 1'
#
loop_
_entity.id
_entity.type
_entity.pdbx_description
1 polymer ?
#
loop_
_entity_poly.entity_id
_entity_poly.type
_entity_poly.pdbx_seq_one_letter_code
_entity_poly.pdbx_strand_id
1 'polypeptide(L)'
;MSKEKLRDKLTRLDRQILNLVAQRIGAAKEIGALKRAAGESTRDFRREKNVIDGARSTAAEIGLEPDLAESLLRLLIRSSLTAQERDRVVAEGKGDGRSALVIGGSGRMGYWFARYLASQGFQVEIADPEEGSSGFPRWDDWRDTELDHDMIVVATPLRIAAEVLEQLAERRPRGLVFDIGSLKTPLRKGLNALRESGCRVTSVHPMFGPDTQLLSGRHVLFVDVGVRDATDEVIALFDSTMAQRVEMNLDDHDRMIAYVLGLSHALNVAFVTALNSSGEAAPELIKMSSTTFDAQFHIAAGVAEENPHLYFEIQRLNDYGDEALEALNKAVTTITEQVRGNREDEFVALMEAGQSYVHGRPPLLKAAG
;
A
#
# COMPACT_ATOMS: atom_id res chain seq x y z
N MET A 1 1.17 6.72 -49.03
CA MET A 1 2.20 6.62 -47.96
C MET A 1 2.43 5.14 -47.65
N SER A 2 3.67 4.66 -47.60
CA SER A 2 3.93 3.26 -47.22
C SER A 2 3.72 3.05 -45.72
N LYS A 3 3.40 1.80 -45.32
CA LYS A 3 3.28 1.41 -43.90
C LYS A 3 4.52 1.80 -43.09
N GLU A 4 5.69 1.68 -43.71
CA GLU A 4 6.99 2.02 -43.12
C GLU A 4 7.14 3.53 -42.85
N LYS A 5 6.77 4.39 -43.81
CA LYS A 5 6.76 5.85 -43.60
C LYS A 5 5.80 6.30 -42.50
N LEU A 6 4.68 5.58 -42.31
CA LEU A 6 3.75 5.81 -41.21
C LEU A 6 4.34 5.42 -39.85
N ARG A 7 5.01 4.26 -39.77
CA ARG A 7 5.74 3.83 -38.57
C ARG A 7 6.82 4.82 -38.17
N ASP A 8 7.62 5.30 -39.12
CA ASP A 8 8.62 6.34 -38.85
C ASP A 8 8.00 7.64 -38.35
N LYS A 9 6.83 8.01 -38.87
CA LYS A 9 6.08 9.17 -38.37
C LYS A 9 5.63 8.97 -36.93
N LEU A 10 5.11 7.77 -36.58
CA LEU A 10 4.74 7.44 -35.20
C LEU A 10 5.94 7.54 -34.27
N THR A 11 7.07 6.91 -34.60
CA THR A 11 8.28 6.96 -33.77
C THR A 11 8.78 8.40 -33.53
N ARG A 12 8.65 9.29 -34.53
CA ARG A 12 8.98 10.71 -34.34
C ARG A 12 8.00 11.42 -33.40
N LEU A 13 6.70 11.16 -33.53
CA LEU A 13 5.68 11.70 -32.64
C LEU A 13 5.87 11.21 -31.20
N ASP A 14 6.17 9.92 -31.00
CA ASP A 14 6.41 9.33 -29.68
C ASP A 14 7.57 10.04 -28.97
N ARG A 15 8.67 10.31 -29.68
CA ARG A 15 9.80 11.09 -29.15
C ARG A 15 9.40 12.52 -28.77
N GLN A 16 8.56 13.18 -29.58
CA GLN A 16 8.06 14.51 -29.27
C GLN A 16 7.17 14.50 -28.01
N ILE A 17 6.30 13.51 -27.88
CA ILE A 17 5.47 13.32 -26.69
C ILE A 17 6.35 13.15 -25.45
N LEU A 18 7.35 12.26 -25.50
CA LEU A 18 8.25 12.03 -24.36
C LEU A 18 9.04 13.29 -23.97
N ASN A 19 9.49 14.08 -24.95
CA ASN A 19 10.16 15.37 -24.68
C ASN A 19 9.23 16.39 -24.01
N LEU A 20 7.97 16.47 -24.46
CA LEU A 20 6.97 17.36 -23.84
C LEU A 20 6.62 16.89 -22.42
N VAL A 21 6.54 15.58 -22.19
CA VAL A 21 6.36 15.00 -20.86
C VAL A 21 7.53 15.39 -19.94
N ALA A 22 8.77 15.28 -20.40
CA ALA A 22 9.95 15.68 -19.64
C ALA A 22 9.92 17.17 -19.27
N GLN A 23 9.58 18.05 -20.21
CA GLN A 23 9.43 19.50 -19.96
C GLN A 23 8.33 19.78 -18.93
N ARG A 24 7.18 19.11 -19.05
CA ARG A 24 6.06 19.25 -18.11
C ARG A 24 6.47 18.82 -16.70
N ILE A 25 7.18 17.70 -16.56
CA ILE A 25 7.70 17.24 -15.26
C ILE A 25 8.70 18.25 -14.69
N GLY A 26 9.57 18.83 -15.52
CA GLY A 26 10.48 19.91 -15.12
C GLY A 26 9.75 21.11 -14.53
N ALA A 27 8.76 21.65 -15.25
CA ALA A 27 7.92 22.75 -14.77
C ALA A 27 7.18 22.39 -13.46
N ALA A 28 6.70 21.14 -13.33
CA ALA A 28 6.09 20.68 -12.09
C ALA A 28 7.10 20.66 -10.94
N LYS A 29 8.35 20.23 -11.16
CA LYS A 29 9.41 20.26 -10.12
C LYS A 29 9.72 21.68 -9.67
N GLU A 30 9.80 22.63 -10.60
CA GLU A 30 10.01 24.06 -10.28
C GLU A 30 8.86 24.61 -9.42
N ILE A 31 7.61 24.32 -9.79
CA ILE A 31 6.44 24.65 -8.96
C ILE A 31 6.54 23.99 -7.58
N GLY A 32 6.96 22.73 -7.52
CA GLY A 32 7.19 22.02 -6.26
C GLY A 32 8.23 22.70 -5.38
N ALA A 33 9.33 23.20 -5.95
CA ALA A 33 10.34 23.95 -5.22
C ALA A 33 9.81 25.27 -4.65
N LEU A 34 9.02 26.01 -5.44
CA LEU A 34 8.36 27.24 -4.99
C LEU A 34 7.37 26.98 -3.85
N LYS A 35 6.53 25.94 -3.99
CA LYS A 35 5.58 25.54 -2.94
C LYS A 35 6.28 25.16 -1.64
N ARG A 36 7.39 24.40 -1.73
CA ARG A 36 8.21 24.05 -0.56
C ARG A 36 8.76 25.29 0.13
N ALA A 37 9.29 26.27 -0.63
CA ALA A 37 9.78 27.53 -0.06
C ALA A 37 8.67 28.35 0.63
N ALA A 38 7.41 28.20 0.19
CA ALA A 38 6.24 28.83 0.78
C ALA A 38 5.55 28.00 1.88
N GLY A 39 6.00 26.77 2.16
CA GLY A 39 5.34 25.86 3.11
C GLY A 39 3.99 25.32 2.64
N GLU A 40 3.70 25.35 1.34
CA GLU A 40 2.43 24.91 0.76
C GLU A 40 2.38 23.40 0.49
N SER A 41 1.17 22.82 0.52
CA SER A 41 0.94 21.42 0.16
C SER A 41 1.33 21.12 -1.29
N THR A 42 2.04 20.00 -1.47
CA THR A 42 2.38 19.44 -2.78
C THR A 42 1.13 19.19 -3.61
N ARG A 43 0.07 18.68 -2.98
CA ARG A 43 -1.19 18.28 -3.64
C ARG A 43 -2.25 19.38 -3.58
N ASP A 44 -2.83 19.70 -4.72
CA ASP A 44 -3.95 20.62 -4.85
C ASP A 44 -5.06 19.98 -5.69
N PHE A 45 -6.08 19.46 -5.01
CA PHE A 45 -7.21 18.78 -5.65
C PHE A 45 -8.01 19.69 -6.58
N ARG A 46 -8.10 20.99 -6.27
CA ARG A 46 -8.81 21.95 -7.12
C ARG A 46 -8.03 22.18 -8.41
N ARG A 47 -6.71 22.32 -8.31
CA ARG A 47 -5.83 22.43 -9.47
C ARG A 47 -5.83 21.15 -10.31
N GLU A 48 -5.76 19.98 -9.69
CA GLU A 48 -5.87 18.69 -10.39
C GLU A 48 -7.18 18.61 -11.17
N LYS A 49 -8.31 18.92 -10.54
CA LYS A 49 -9.62 18.94 -11.20
C LYS A 49 -9.64 19.90 -12.40
N ASN A 50 -9.16 21.13 -12.24
CA ASN A 50 -9.10 22.10 -13.33
C ASN A 50 -8.24 21.63 -14.51
N VAL A 51 -7.13 20.93 -14.24
CA VAL A 51 -6.27 20.35 -15.29
C VAL A 51 -7.01 19.23 -16.03
N ILE A 52 -7.75 18.38 -15.32
CA ILE A 52 -8.54 17.31 -15.95
C ILE A 52 -9.70 17.88 -16.76
N ASP A 53 -10.49 18.80 -16.19
CA ASP A 53 -11.62 19.42 -16.88
C ASP A 53 -11.16 20.17 -18.15
N GLY A 54 -10.04 20.88 -18.06
CA GLY A 54 -9.42 21.54 -19.22
C GLY A 54 -8.93 20.54 -20.28
N ALA A 55 -8.35 19.41 -19.86
CA ALA A 55 -7.90 18.36 -20.76
C ALA A 55 -9.07 17.73 -21.54
N ARG A 56 -10.19 17.46 -20.85
CA ARG A 56 -11.42 16.96 -21.49
C ARG A 56 -11.99 17.95 -22.50
N SER A 57 -12.05 19.24 -22.16
CA SER A 57 -12.51 20.29 -23.08
C SER A 57 -11.62 20.38 -24.33
N THR A 58 -10.31 20.43 -24.12
CA THR A 58 -9.32 20.51 -25.22
C THR A 58 -9.40 19.29 -26.13
N ALA A 59 -9.56 18.10 -25.55
CA ALA A 59 -9.71 16.85 -26.30
C ALA A 59 -10.93 16.90 -27.22
N ALA A 60 -12.09 17.34 -26.69
CA ALA A 60 -13.31 17.48 -27.47
C ALA A 60 -13.13 18.47 -28.64
N GLU A 61 -12.43 19.59 -28.43
CA GLU A 61 -12.15 20.60 -29.46
C GLU A 61 -11.27 20.09 -30.61
N ILE A 62 -10.28 19.24 -30.31
CA ILE A 62 -9.34 18.71 -31.31
C ILE A 62 -9.75 17.34 -31.88
N GLY A 63 -10.93 16.83 -31.50
CA GLY A 63 -11.45 15.53 -31.95
C GLY A 63 -10.77 14.32 -31.32
N LEU A 64 -10.19 14.47 -30.13
CA LEU A 64 -9.65 13.38 -29.31
C LEU A 64 -10.72 12.93 -28.30
N GLU A 65 -10.74 11.63 -27.99
CA GLU A 65 -11.64 11.08 -26.98
C GLU A 65 -11.30 11.67 -25.59
N PRO A 66 -12.27 12.27 -24.86
CA PRO A 66 -12.00 12.93 -23.58
C PRO A 66 -11.42 12.05 -22.48
N ASP A 67 -11.83 10.77 -22.39
CA ASP A 67 -11.37 9.85 -21.36
C ASP A 67 -9.89 9.46 -21.57
N LEU A 68 -9.42 9.40 -22.82
CA LEU A 68 -8.01 9.22 -23.16
C LEU A 68 -7.16 10.41 -22.68
N ALA A 69 -7.62 11.64 -22.91
CA ALA A 69 -6.93 12.84 -22.46
C ALA A 69 -6.90 12.92 -20.92
N GLU A 70 -8.02 12.62 -20.27
CA GLU A 70 -8.08 12.52 -18.82
C GLU A 70 -7.08 11.49 -18.28
N SER A 71 -7.06 10.29 -18.85
CA SER A 71 -6.17 9.20 -18.44
C SER A 71 -4.70 9.60 -18.55
N LEU A 72 -4.32 10.21 -19.68
CA LEU A 72 -2.96 10.72 -19.89
C LEU A 72 -2.59 11.79 -18.85
N LEU A 73 -3.45 12.79 -18.64
CA LEU A 73 -3.14 13.88 -17.72
C LEU A 73 -3.13 13.43 -16.26
N ARG A 74 -3.97 12.47 -15.87
CA ARG A 74 -3.92 11.82 -14.54
C ARG A 74 -2.58 11.12 -14.33
N LEU A 75 -2.10 10.36 -15.31
CA LEU A 75 -0.79 9.70 -15.24
C LEU A 75 0.35 10.71 -15.08
N LEU A 76 0.30 11.82 -15.83
CA LEU A 76 1.32 12.88 -15.74
C LEU A 76 1.27 13.64 -14.42
N ILE A 77 0.08 13.90 -13.87
CA ILE A 77 -0.10 14.47 -12.52
C ILE A 77 0.51 13.52 -11.48
N ARG A 78 0.15 12.23 -11.53
CA ARG A 78 0.68 11.21 -10.62
C ARG A 78 2.20 11.17 -10.64
N SER A 79 2.82 11.09 -11.82
CA SER A 79 4.27 11.11 -11.98
C SER A 79 4.93 12.38 -11.43
N SER A 80 4.28 13.54 -11.62
CA SER A 80 4.77 14.82 -11.09
C SER A 80 4.72 14.86 -9.56
N LEU A 81 3.61 14.40 -8.98
CA LEU A 81 3.42 14.30 -7.53
C LEU A 81 4.42 13.33 -6.90
N THR A 82 4.70 12.18 -7.53
CA THR A 82 5.73 11.23 -7.08
C THR A 82 7.10 11.89 -6.99
N ALA A 83 7.49 12.63 -8.04
CA ALA A 83 8.77 13.31 -8.05
C ALA A 83 8.86 14.40 -6.98
N GLN A 84 7.80 15.20 -6.81
CA GLN A 84 7.75 16.27 -5.81
C GLN A 84 7.73 15.73 -4.37
N GLU A 85 7.01 14.64 -4.11
CA GLU A 85 7.00 13.95 -2.81
C GLU A 85 8.40 13.45 -2.45
N ARG A 86 9.08 12.78 -3.38
CA ARG A 86 10.45 12.30 -3.17
C ARG A 86 11.42 13.45 -2.86
N ASP A 87 11.35 14.55 -3.61
CA ASP A 87 12.19 15.72 -3.37
C ASP A 87 11.90 16.35 -1.99
N ARG A 88 10.63 16.32 -1.56
CA ARG A 88 10.21 16.85 -0.26
C ARG A 88 10.66 15.97 0.91
N VAL A 89 10.52 14.65 0.79
CA VAL A 89 11.01 13.68 1.79
C VAL A 89 12.51 13.84 2.04
N VAL A 90 13.28 14.08 0.97
CA VAL A 90 14.73 14.33 1.09
C VAL A 90 15.02 15.69 1.73
N ALA A 91 14.28 16.74 1.36
CA ALA A 91 14.51 18.10 1.86
C ALA A 91 14.05 18.30 3.32
N GLU A 92 12.98 17.63 3.73
CA GLU A 92 12.38 17.70 5.07
C GLU A 92 12.76 16.48 5.93
N GLY A 93 13.80 15.74 5.52
CA GLY A 93 14.23 14.51 6.15
C GLY A 93 14.35 14.64 7.66
N LYS A 94 13.80 13.67 8.39
CA LYS A 94 13.78 13.65 9.86
C LYS A 94 14.96 12.90 10.47
N GLY A 95 15.84 12.34 9.63
CA GLY A 95 16.95 11.51 10.08
C GLY A 95 18.02 12.32 10.77
N ASP A 96 18.40 13.49 10.26
CA ASP A 96 19.44 14.37 10.82
C ASP A 96 20.75 13.63 11.18
N GLY A 97 21.08 12.54 10.46
CA GLY A 97 22.25 11.70 10.71
C GLY A 97 22.08 10.60 11.77
N ARG A 98 20.89 10.45 12.35
CA ARG A 98 20.53 9.37 13.28
C ARG A 98 20.68 7.99 12.64
N SER A 99 20.96 6.98 13.45
CA SER A 99 21.12 5.60 12.98
C SER A 99 19.80 4.82 13.02
N ALA A 100 19.60 3.94 12.05
CA ALA A 100 18.44 3.06 11.99
C ALA A 100 18.84 1.64 11.63
N LEU A 101 18.31 0.66 12.36
CA LEU A 101 18.43 -0.77 12.04
C LEU A 101 17.11 -1.28 11.46
N VAL A 102 17.16 -1.96 10.32
CA VAL A 102 16.00 -2.68 9.76
C VAL A 102 16.24 -4.19 9.85
N ILE A 103 15.55 -4.83 10.78
CA ILE A 103 15.55 -6.29 10.95
C ILE A 103 14.57 -6.88 9.92
N GLY A 104 15.04 -7.81 9.08
CA GLY A 104 14.31 -8.24 7.88
C GLY A 104 14.54 -7.32 6.67
N GLY A 105 15.64 -6.57 6.67
CA GLY A 105 15.92 -5.53 5.67
C GLY A 105 16.28 -6.04 4.27
N SER A 106 16.59 -7.34 4.10
CA SER A 106 16.73 -7.93 2.76
C SER A 106 15.37 -8.27 2.14
N GLY A 107 14.32 -8.40 2.96
CA GLY A 107 12.94 -8.60 2.49
C GLY A 107 12.38 -7.38 1.75
N ARG A 108 11.35 -7.58 0.89
CA ARG A 108 10.82 -6.52 0.02
C ARG A 108 10.37 -5.25 0.79
N MET A 109 9.58 -5.44 1.86
CA MET A 109 9.11 -4.31 2.68
C MET A 109 10.19 -3.74 3.61
N GLY A 110 11.08 -4.59 4.14
CA GLY A 110 12.25 -4.12 4.91
C GLY A 110 13.15 -3.24 4.06
N TYR A 111 13.44 -3.66 2.82
CA TYR A 111 14.19 -2.86 1.86
C TYR A 111 13.49 -1.55 1.50
N TRP A 112 12.16 -1.55 1.37
CA TRP A 112 11.38 -0.33 1.16
C TRP A 112 11.61 0.66 2.33
N PHE A 113 11.51 0.18 3.58
CA PHE A 113 11.76 1.02 4.76
C PHE A 113 13.21 1.48 4.86
N ALA A 114 14.18 0.62 4.56
CA ALA A 114 15.60 0.97 4.54
C ALA A 114 15.85 2.14 3.57
N ARG A 115 15.30 2.07 2.35
CA ARG A 115 15.38 3.16 1.37
C ARG A 115 14.63 4.42 1.82
N TYR A 116 13.47 4.26 2.43
CA TYR A 116 12.66 5.37 2.92
C TYR A 116 13.40 6.15 4.02
N LEU A 117 13.92 5.46 5.03
CA LEU A 117 14.70 6.06 6.11
C LEU A 117 16.00 6.68 5.59
N ALA A 118 16.71 6.01 4.69
CA ALA A 118 17.90 6.58 4.06
C ALA A 118 17.58 7.87 3.28
N SER A 119 16.42 7.92 2.60
CA SER A 119 15.97 9.13 1.91
C SER A 119 15.63 10.28 2.86
N GLN A 120 15.38 10.00 4.13
CA GLN A 120 15.18 11.00 5.19
C GLN A 120 16.46 11.37 5.93
N GLY A 121 17.61 10.83 5.53
CA GLY A 121 18.91 11.17 6.13
C GLY A 121 19.31 10.30 7.33
N PHE A 122 18.67 9.15 7.54
CA PHE A 122 19.16 8.15 8.51
C PHE A 122 20.38 7.39 7.97
N GLN A 123 21.30 7.03 8.85
CA GLN A 123 22.35 6.03 8.59
C GLN A 123 21.75 4.64 8.79
N VAL A 124 21.44 3.96 7.69
CA VAL A 124 20.68 2.72 7.73
C VAL A 124 21.60 1.50 7.66
N GLU A 125 21.42 0.60 8.62
CA GLU A 125 21.94 -0.75 8.62
C GLU A 125 20.78 -1.75 8.52
N ILE A 126 21.04 -2.93 7.96
CA ILE A 126 20.05 -4.01 7.89
C ILE A 126 20.56 -5.25 8.63
N ALA A 127 19.64 -6.04 9.16
CA ALA A 127 19.94 -7.36 9.70
C ALA A 127 19.00 -8.39 9.10
N ASP A 128 19.56 -9.41 8.44
CA ASP A 128 18.79 -10.42 7.75
C ASP A 128 19.62 -11.69 7.54
N PRO A 129 19.12 -12.89 7.86
CA PRO A 129 19.84 -14.14 7.62
C PRO A 129 20.07 -14.41 6.13
N GLU A 130 19.25 -13.85 5.24
CA GLU A 130 19.42 -13.99 3.80
C GLU A 130 20.32 -12.89 3.23
N GLU A 131 21.28 -13.29 2.40
CA GLU A 131 22.08 -12.36 1.60
C GLU A 131 21.20 -11.66 0.57
N GLY A 132 21.01 -10.35 0.74
CA GLY A 132 20.21 -9.50 -0.15
C GLY A 132 21.05 -8.40 -0.80
N SER A 133 20.62 -7.95 -1.99
CA SER A 133 21.22 -6.79 -2.68
C SER A 133 20.60 -5.46 -2.22
N SER A 134 20.58 -5.24 -0.90
CA SER A 134 19.99 -4.02 -0.33
C SER A 134 20.88 -2.79 -0.53
N GLY A 135 22.18 -2.97 -0.72
CA GLY A 135 23.15 -1.86 -0.81
C GLY A 135 23.39 -1.11 0.51
N PHE A 136 22.86 -1.63 1.63
CA PHE A 136 23.09 -1.13 2.98
C PHE A 136 24.07 -2.06 3.73
N PRO A 137 24.84 -1.57 4.71
CA PRO A 137 25.59 -2.41 5.64
C PRO A 137 24.68 -3.48 6.26
N ARG A 138 25.14 -4.73 6.29
CA ARG A 138 24.34 -5.89 6.68
C ARG A 138 25.00 -6.67 7.82
N TRP A 139 24.17 -7.06 8.77
CA TRP A 139 24.43 -8.08 9.76
C TRP A 139 23.69 -9.37 9.39
N ASP A 140 24.33 -10.53 9.57
CA ASP A 140 23.65 -11.82 9.40
C ASP A 140 22.58 -12.02 10.49
N ASP A 141 22.85 -11.51 11.69
CA ASP A 141 21.97 -11.59 12.84
C ASP A 141 21.95 -10.25 13.58
N TRP A 142 20.76 -9.72 13.84
CA TRP A 142 20.60 -8.48 14.60
C TRP A 142 21.10 -8.61 16.04
N ARG A 143 21.18 -9.85 16.56
CA ARG A 143 21.66 -10.15 17.92
C ARG A 143 23.16 -9.91 18.09
N ASP A 144 23.89 -9.82 17.00
CA ASP A 144 25.32 -9.50 16.99
C ASP A 144 25.58 -7.99 17.04
N THR A 145 24.53 -7.17 16.95
CA THR A 145 24.61 -5.71 17.08
C THR A 145 24.49 -5.28 18.54
N GLU A 146 25.03 -4.10 18.88
CA GLU A 146 24.89 -3.50 20.22
C GLU A 146 23.49 -2.88 20.46
N LEU A 147 22.67 -2.76 19.40
CA LEU A 147 21.33 -2.15 19.45
C LEU A 147 21.33 -0.70 20.00
N ASP A 148 22.38 0.05 19.72
CA ASP A 148 22.54 1.46 20.07
C ASP A 148 21.88 2.42 19.08
N HIS A 149 21.26 1.88 18.03
CA HIS A 149 20.53 2.61 16.99
C HIS A 149 19.43 3.52 17.56
N ASP A 150 19.24 4.69 16.97
CA ASP A 150 18.15 5.61 17.35
C ASP A 150 16.77 5.04 17.00
N MET A 151 16.70 4.20 15.96
CA MET A 151 15.46 3.59 15.46
C MET A 151 15.68 2.13 15.04
N ILE A 152 14.75 1.25 15.39
CA ILE A 152 14.79 -0.17 15.03
C ILE A 152 13.44 -0.54 14.39
N VAL A 153 13.48 -1.00 13.15
CA VAL A 153 12.31 -1.44 12.38
C VAL A 153 12.29 -2.96 12.31
N VAL A 154 11.21 -3.59 12.75
CA VAL A 154 10.99 -5.04 12.64
C VAL A 154 10.13 -5.33 11.40
N ALA A 155 10.77 -5.78 10.34
CA ALA A 155 10.21 -6.04 9.01
C ALA A 155 10.32 -7.51 8.59
N THR A 156 10.14 -8.42 9.55
CA THR A 156 10.18 -9.88 9.34
C THR A 156 8.77 -10.48 9.22
N PRO A 157 8.62 -11.75 8.77
CA PRO A 157 7.35 -12.48 8.83
C PRO A 157 6.73 -12.46 10.24
N LEU A 158 5.40 -12.49 10.36
CA LEU A 158 4.68 -12.20 11.61
C LEU A 158 5.14 -13.07 12.79
N ARG A 159 5.37 -14.36 12.54
CA ARG A 159 5.87 -15.28 13.56
C ARG A 159 7.25 -14.88 14.08
N ILE A 160 8.15 -14.52 13.17
CA ILE A 160 9.52 -14.10 13.52
C ILE A 160 9.48 -12.74 14.20
N ALA A 161 8.64 -11.82 13.74
CA ALA A 161 8.48 -10.50 14.34
C ALA A 161 8.05 -10.61 15.81
N ALA A 162 7.13 -11.53 16.14
CA ALA A 162 6.72 -11.78 17.52
C ALA A 162 7.93 -12.18 18.40
N GLU A 163 8.75 -13.11 17.93
CA GLU A 163 9.97 -13.56 18.64
C GLU A 163 11.02 -12.46 18.76
N VAL A 164 11.22 -11.66 17.72
CA VAL A 164 12.18 -10.55 17.72
C VAL A 164 11.76 -9.47 18.72
N LEU A 165 10.48 -9.08 18.75
CA LEU A 165 9.98 -8.07 19.69
C LEU A 165 10.14 -8.50 21.15
N GLU A 166 9.89 -9.77 21.46
CA GLU A 166 10.13 -10.32 22.80
C GLU A 166 11.62 -10.28 23.19
N GLN A 167 12.52 -10.70 22.28
CA GLN A 167 13.96 -10.65 22.54
C GLN A 167 14.50 -9.22 22.64
N LEU A 168 13.97 -8.28 21.87
CA LEU A 168 14.30 -6.85 22.00
C LEU A 168 13.86 -6.31 23.37
N ALA A 169 12.72 -6.76 23.91
CA ALA A 169 12.28 -6.36 25.25
C ALA A 169 13.26 -6.78 26.35
N GLU A 170 13.92 -7.94 26.20
CA GLU A 170 14.95 -8.41 27.13
C GLU A 170 16.22 -7.55 27.06
N ARG A 171 16.62 -7.13 25.85
CA ARG A 171 17.84 -6.33 25.63
C ARG A 171 17.66 -4.84 25.88
N ARG A 172 16.42 -4.34 25.87
CA ARG A 172 16.05 -2.95 26.19
C ARG A 172 16.82 -1.91 25.37
N PRO A 173 16.69 -1.92 24.03
CA PRO A 173 17.32 -0.90 23.21
C PRO A 173 16.83 0.50 23.62
N ARG A 174 17.74 1.48 23.56
CA ARG A 174 17.41 2.89 23.89
C ARG A 174 16.61 3.57 22.78
N GLY A 175 16.83 3.14 21.54
CA GLY A 175 16.14 3.64 20.37
C GLY A 175 14.67 3.28 20.34
N LEU A 176 13.97 3.91 19.41
CA LEU A 176 12.55 3.66 19.15
C LEU A 176 12.40 2.38 18.33
N VAL A 177 11.58 1.44 18.81
CA VAL A 177 11.26 0.19 18.11
C VAL A 177 9.86 0.25 17.49
N PHE A 178 9.71 -0.15 16.23
CA PHE A 178 8.38 -0.43 15.67
C PHE A 178 8.39 -1.58 14.68
N ASP A 179 7.30 -2.36 14.67
CA ASP A 179 7.05 -3.35 13.62
C ASP A 179 6.25 -2.76 12.46
N ILE A 180 6.27 -3.47 11.34
CA ILE A 180 5.46 -3.16 10.14
C ILE A 180 4.47 -4.28 9.77
N GLY A 181 4.13 -5.14 10.73
CA GLY A 181 3.36 -6.35 10.49
C GLY A 181 1.93 -6.07 10.04
N SER A 182 1.36 -6.94 9.20
CA SER A 182 -0.03 -6.76 8.73
C SER A 182 -1.10 -7.03 9.80
N LEU A 183 -0.73 -7.73 10.88
CA LEU A 183 -1.58 -8.03 12.03
C LEU A 183 -0.88 -7.64 13.32
N LYS A 184 -1.65 -7.20 14.32
CA LYS A 184 -1.14 -6.78 15.62
C LYS A 184 -1.30 -7.84 16.69
N THR A 185 -2.34 -8.66 16.60
CA THR A 185 -2.62 -9.77 17.52
C THR A 185 -1.42 -10.67 17.82
N PRO A 186 -0.70 -11.23 16.82
CA PRO A 186 0.45 -12.07 17.11
C PRO A 186 1.62 -11.31 17.76
N LEU A 187 1.65 -9.98 17.66
CA LEU A 187 2.75 -9.13 18.15
C LEU A 187 2.46 -8.54 19.53
N ARG A 188 1.23 -8.64 20.04
CA ARG A 188 0.80 -8.03 21.32
C ARG A 188 1.73 -8.35 22.48
N LYS A 189 2.15 -9.60 22.61
CA LYS A 189 3.03 -10.04 23.70
C LYS A 189 4.38 -9.31 23.66
N GLY A 190 5.04 -9.29 22.49
CA GLY A 190 6.30 -8.58 22.31
C GLY A 190 6.17 -7.06 22.46
N LEU A 191 5.11 -6.45 21.90
CA LEU A 191 4.83 -5.02 22.03
C LEU A 191 4.59 -4.61 23.50
N ASN A 192 3.81 -5.40 24.25
CA ASN A 192 3.59 -5.18 25.68
C ASN A 192 4.88 -5.36 26.49
N ALA A 193 5.68 -6.38 26.18
CA ALA A 193 6.95 -6.62 26.86
C ALA A 193 7.94 -5.46 26.66
N LEU A 194 8.04 -4.91 25.45
CA LEU A 194 8.86 -3.72 25.16
C LEU A 194 8.40 -2.51 25.97
N ARG A 195 7.09 -2.27 26.01
CA ARG A 195 6.52 -1.17 26.80
C ARG A 195 6.81 -1.34 28.29
N GLU A 196 6.57 -2.54 28.83
CA GLU A 196 6.77 -2.86 30.25
C GLU A 196 8.23 -2.82 30.67
N SER A 197 9.16 -3.07 29.74
CA SER A 197 10.59 -2.92 29.97
C SER A 197 11.09 -1.47 29.85
N GLY A 198 10.20 -0.52 29.56
CA GLY A 198 10.49 0.91 29.45
C GLY A 198 11.05 1.34 28.10
N CYS A 199 10.96 0.48 27.07
CA CYS A 199 11.40 0.83 25.72
C CYS A 199 10.43 1.81 25.05
N ARG A 200 10.96 2.60 24.11
CA ARG A 200 10.15 3.43 23.23
C ARG A 200 9.61 2.56 22.11
N VAL A 201 8.30 2.34 22.06
CA VAL A 201 7.70 1.37 21.12
C VAL A 201 6.37 1.84 20.55
N THR A 202 6.15 1.57 19.27
CA THR A 202 4.85 1.72 18.60
C THR A 202 4.71 0.61 17.56
N SER A 203 3.54 0.48 16.94
CA SER A 203 3.36 -0.43 15.79
C SER A 203 2.83 0.32 14.57
N VAL A 204 3.23 -0.12 13.39
CA VAL A 204 2.85 0.48 12.10
C VAL A 204 2.30 -0.61 11.19
N HIS A 205 1.32 -0.26 10.35
CA HIS A 205 0.89 -1.10 9.24
C HIS A 205 0.79 -0.26 7.97
N PRO A 206 1.77 -0.36 7.07
CA PRO A 206 1.66 0.19 5.73
C PRO A 206 0.61 -0.58 4.93
N MET A 207 -0.49 0.07 4.53
CA MET A 207 -1.57 -0.56 3.73
C MET A 207 -1.23 -0.54 2.23
N PHE A 208 0.04 -0.83 1.91
CA PHE A 208 0.57 -0.80 0.54
C PHE A 208 1.75 -1.76 0.41
N GLY A 209 1.97 -2.24 -0.82
CA GLY A 209 3.06 -3.15 -1.15
C GLY A 209 4.40 -2.46 -1.42
N PRO A 210 5.49 -3.24 -1.53
CA PRO A 210 6.87 -2.76 -1.63
C PRO A 210 7.18 -2.01 -2.93
N ASP A 211 6.35 -2.14 -3.97
CA ASP A 211 6.51 -1.41 -5.23
C ASP A 211 5.95 0.03 -5.20
N THR A 212 5.41 0.44 -4.05
CA THR A 212 4.80 1.75 -3.86
C THR A 212 5.86 2.86 -3.86
N GLN A 213 5.81 3.72 -4.88
CA GLN A 213 6.70 4.89 -4.98
C GLN A 213 6.05 6.20 -4.53
N LEU A 214 4.71 6.28 -4.58
CA LEU A 214 3.93 7.44 -4.19
C LEU A 214 2.95 7.04 -3.09
N LEU A 215 3.03 7.73 -1.96
CA LEU A 215 2.19 7.47 -0.80
C LEU A 215 0.83 8.20 -0.86
N SER A 216 0.62 9.06 -1.86
CA SER A 216 -0.66 9.71 -2.11
C SER A 216 -1.81 8.70 -2.27
N GLY A 217 -2.81 8.84 -1.40
CA GLY A 217 -3.97 7.94 -1.36
C GLY A 217 -3.69 6.56 -0.75
N ARG A 218 -2.47 6.32 -0.27
CA ARG A 218 -2.11 5.14 0.52
C ARG A 218 -2.36 5.42 1.99
N HIS A 219 -2.72 4.38 2.73
CA HIS A 219 -2.95 4.49 4.17
C HIS A 219 -1.75 3.93 4.92
N VAL A 220 -1.36 4.61 6.00
CA VAL A 220 -0.45 4.08 7.01
C VAL A 220 -1.21 4.09 8.32
N LEU A 221 -1.39 2.91 8.91
CA LEU A 221 -2.03 2.77 10.20
C LEU A 221 -0.95 2.84 11.28
N PHE A 222 -1.17 3.67 12.29
CA PHE A 222 -0.32 3.79 13.47
C PHE A 222 -1.07 3.27 14.67
N VAL A 223 -0.44 2.36 15.41
CA VAL A 223 -1.05 1.70 16.55
C VAL A 223 -0.24 2.07 17.79
N ASP A 224 -0.78 3.02 18.55
CA ASP A 224 -0.23 3.43 19.84
C ASP A 224 -0.45 2.30 20.86
N VAL A 225 0.65 1.83 21.44
CA VAL A 225 0.66 0.75 22.44
C VAL A 225 0.79 1.26 23.88
N GLY A 226 0.69 2.57 24.08
CA GLY A 226 0.79 3.26 25.38
C GLY A 226 2.08 4.07 25.54
N VAL A 227 2.78 4.39 24.45
CA VAL A 227 4.03 5.17 24.45
C VAL A 227 3.92 6.28 23.41
N ARG A 228 3.16 7.32 23.77
CA ARG A 228 2.67 8.33 22.82
C ARG A 228 3.78 9.06 22.07
N ASP A 229 4.88 9.38 22.75
CA ASP A 229 6.01 10.09 22.14
C ASP A 229 6.68 9.24 21.03
N ALA A 230 6.72 7.92 21.19
CA ALA A 230 7.21 7.01 20.16
C ALA A 230 6.26 6.98 18.95
N THR A 231 4.95 6.91 19.18
CA THR A 231 3.97 6.96 18.09
C THR A 231 4.02 8.27 17.34
N ASP A 232 4.08 9.41 18.03
CA ASP A 232 4.16 10.74 17.41
C ASP A 232 5.44 10.90 16.58
N GLU A 233 6.57 10.38 17.07
CA GLU A 233 7.83 10.40 16.32
C GLU A 233 7.76 9.60 15.02
N VAL A 234 7.11 8.43 15.04
CA VAL A 234 6.94 7.60 13.82
C VAL A 234 5.91 8.21 12.87
N ILE A 235 4.84 8.84 13.39
CA ILE A 235 3.89 9.62 12.56
C ILE A 235 4.63 10.76 11.84
N ALA A 236 5.55 11.44 12.53
CA ALA A 236 6.32 12.55 11.97
C ALA A 236 7.24 12.11 10.82
N LEU A 237 7.66 10.84 10.76
CA LEU A 237 8.36 10.30 9.60
C LEU A 237 7.52 10.40 8.32
N PHE A 238 6.19 10.46 8.40
CA PHE A 238 5.31 10.51 7.23
C PHE A 238 4.75 11.91 6.95
N ASP A 239 5.15 12.95 7.71
CA ASP A 239 4.67 14.33 7.55
C ASP A 239 4.92 14.92 6.16
N SER A 240 6.09 14.62 5.59
CA SER A 240 6.50 15.11 4.27
C SER A 240 5.86 14.36 3.11
N THR A 241 5.00 13.37 3.40
CA THR A 241 4.33 12.50 2.43
C THR A 241 2.85 12.85 2.27
N MET A 242 2.22 12.36 1.21
CA MET A 242 0.77 12.44 1.01
C MET A 242 0.01 11.20 1.56
N ALA A 243 0.65 10.41 2.43
CA ALA A 243 0.02 9.27 3.08
C ALA A 243 -1.19 9.71 3.93
N GLN A 244 -2.28 8.95 3.85
CA GLN A 244 -3.38 9.03 4.80
C GLN A 244 -2.95 8.34 6.08
N ARG A 245 -2.81 9.11 7.15
CA ARG A 245 -2.35 8.62 8.45
C ARG A 245 -3.58 8.34 9.31
N VAL A 246 -3.72 7.12 9.78
CA VAL A 246 -4.86 6.71 10.61
C VAL A 246 -4.33 6.13 11.90
N GLU A 247 -4.76 6.68 13.02
CA GLU A 247 -4.42 6.18 14.35
C GLU A 247 -5.55 5.29 14.88
N MET A 248 -5.18 4.19 15.52
CA MET A 248 -6.12 3.24 16.12
C MET A 248 -5.44 2.44 17.23
N ASN A 249 -6.22 1.76 18.06
CA ASN A 249 -5.68 0.81 19.04
C ASN A 249 -5.52 -0.60 18.42
N LEU A 250 -4.86 -1.50 19.16
CA LEU A 250 -4.57 -2.87 18.71
C LEU A 250 -5.82 -3.67 18.33
N ASP A 251 -6.91 -3.55 19.12
CA ASP A 251 -8.15 -4.32 18.91
C ASP A 251 -8.93 -3.81 17.70
N ASP A 252 -9.10 -2.49 17.59
CA ASP A 252 -9.77 -1.88 16.45
C ASP A 252 -9.00 -2.11 15.15
N HIS A 253 -7.66 -2.13 15.20
CA HIS A 253 -6.85 -2.48 14.03
C HIS A 253 -7.19 -3.88 13.51
N ASP A 254 -7.00 -4.93 14.31
CA ASP A 254 -7.17 -6.30 13.83
C ASP A 254 -8.63 -6.63 13.49
N ARG A 255 -9.60 -6.06 14.23
CA ARG A 255 -11.02 -6.17 13.90
C ARG A 255 -11.35 -5.57 12.53
N MET A 256 -10.82 -4.39 12.20
CA MET A 256 -11.04 -3.77 10.89
C MET A 256 -10.27 -4.50 9.79
N ILE A 257 -9.04 -4.94 10.06
CA ILE A 257 -8.22 -5.70 9.12
C ILE A 257 -8.84 -7.05 8.76
N ALA A 258 -9.61 -7.67 9.67
CA ALA A 258 -10.37 -8.89 9.37
C ALA A 258 -11.29 -8.71 8.14
N TYR A 259 -11.93 -7.54 8.00
CA TYR A 259 -12.76 -7.24 6.82
C TYR A 259 -11.96 -6.61 5.67
N VAL A 260 -11.02 -5.70 5.96
CA VAL A 260 -10.31 -4.95 4.92
C VAL A 260 -9.33 -5.84 4.15
N LEU A 261 -8.59 -6.71 4.84
CA LEU A 261 -7.65 -7.66 4.22
C LEU A 261 -8.17 -9.09 4.31
N GLY A 262 -8.66 -9.54 5.47
CA GLY A 262 -9.08 -10.94 5.66
C GLY A 262 -10.16 -11.36 4.66
N LEU A 263 -11.32 -10.72 4.71
CA LEU A 263 -12.44 -10.99 3.79
C LEU A 263 -12.07 -10.77 2.32
N SER A 264 -11.41 -9.65 2.00
CA SER A 264 -11.08 -9.31 0.61
C SER A 264 -10.09 -10.30 -0.01
N HIS A 265 -9.08 -10.74 0.75
CA HIS A 265 -8.14 -11.75 0.30
C HIS A 265 -8.80 -13.12 0.18
N ALA A 266 -9.60 -13.53 1.18
CA ALA A 266 -10.29 -14.81 1.16
C ALA A 266 -11.24 -14.94 -0.03
N LEU A 267 -11.98 -13.87 -0.36
CA LEU A 267 -12.84 -13.81 -1.55
C LEU A 267 -12.03 -14.04 -2.84
N ASN A 268 -10.90 -13.37 -2.99
CA ASN A 268 -10.06 -13.50 -4.19
C ASN A 268 -9.40 -14.88 -4.30
N VAL A 269 -8.94 -15.45 -3.19
CA VAL A 269 -8.41 -16.82 -3.16
C VAL A 269 -9.49 -17.84 -3.52
N ALA A 270 -10.70 -17.68 -2.96
CA ALA A 270 -11.84 -18.54 -3.29
C ALA A 270 -12.24 -18.42 -4.76
N PHE A 271 -12.25 -17.19 -5.31
CA PHE A 271 -12.53 -16.93 -6.72
C PHE A 271 -11.54 -17.63 -7.65
N VAL A 272 -10.23 -17.44 -7.45
CA VAL A 272 -9.19 -18.10 -8.28
C VAL A 272 -9.23 -19.61 -8.13
N THR A 273 -9.49 -20.10 -6.91
CA THR A 273 -9.61 -21.55 -6.65
C THR A 273 -10.80 -22.15 -7.40
N ALA A 274 -11.96 -21.50 -7.37
CA ALA A 274 -13.14 -21.94 -8.11
C ALA A 274 -12.89 -21.96 -9.62
N LEU A 275 -12.21 -20.95 -10.18
CA LEU A 275 -11.82 -20.92 -11.59
C LEU A 275 -10.84 -22.06 -11.92
N ASN A 276 -9.79 -22.25 -11.12
CA ASN A 276 -8.79 -23.29 -11.35
C ASN A 276 -9.40 -24.71 -11.24
N SER A 277 -10.34 -24.90 -10.32
CA SER A 277 -11.04 -26.19 -10.13
C SER A 277 -12.15 -26.45 -11.15
N SER A 278 -12.57 -25.45 -11.94
CA SER A 278 -13.64 -25.62 -12.93
C SER A 278 -13.25 -26.52 -14.12
N GLY A 279 -11.95 -26.70 -14.36
CA GLY A 279 -11.44 -27.40 -15.54
C GLY A 279 -11.44 -26.55 -16.82
N GLU A 280 -11.98 -25.33 -16.77
CA GLU A 280 -11.91 -24.37 -17.86
C GLU A 280 -10.51 -23.78 -17.96
N ALA A 281 -9.96 -23.75 -19.18
CA ALA A 281 -8.64 -23.16 -19.40
C ALA A 281 -8.73 -21.63 -19.27
N ALA A 282 -7.90 -21.03 -18.40
CA ALA A 282 -7.86 -19.58 -18.21
C ALA A 282 -7.78 -18.76 -19.52
N PRO A 283 -7.04 -19.18 -20.57
CA PRO A 283 -7.03 -18.48 -21.85
C PRO A 283 -8.38 -18.45 -22.59
N GLU A 284 -9.25 -19.45 -22.38
CA GLU A 284 -10.59 -19.47 -23.00
C GLU A 284 -11.56 -18.56 -22.24
N LEU A 285 -11.47 -18.51 -20.90
CA LEU A 285 -12.24 -17.56 -20.08
C LEU A 285 -11.88 -16.10 -20.41
N ILE A 286 -10.59 -15.81 -20.66
CA ILE A 286 -10.13 -14.48 -21.07
C ILE A 286 -10.67 -14.08 -22.45
N LYS A 287 -10.84 -15.02 -23.40
CA LYS A 287 -11.41 -14.72 -24.72
C LYS A 287 -12.88 -14.30 -24.66
N MET A 288 -13.60 -14.73 -23.62
CA MET A 288 -15.02 -14.44 -23.39
C MET A 288 -15.24 -13.46 -22.24
N SER A 289 -14.18 -12.82 -21.76
CA SER A 289 -14.22 -11.95 -20.59
C SER A 289 -15.11 -10.73 -20.83
N SER A 290 -15.90 -10.39 -19.80
CA SER A 290 -16.55 -9.10 -19.70
C SER A 290 -15.63 -8.11 -18.99
N THR A 291 -15.90 -6.81 -19.15
CA THR A 291 -15.15 -5.76 -18.44
C THR A 291 -15.15 -5.94 -16.91
N THR A 292 -16.27 -6.43 -16.36
CA THR A 292 -16.37 -6.76 -14.92
C THR A 292 -15.54 -7.97 -14.54
N PHE A 293 -15.52 -9.01 -15.37
CA PHE A 293 -14.70 -10.19 -15.14
C PHE A 293 -13.22 -9.84 -15.15
N ASP A 294 -12.76 -9.06 -16.13
CA ASP A 294 -11.36 -8.63 -16.23
C ASP A 294 -10.91 -7.82 -15.01
N ALA A 295 -11.77 -6.89 -14.54
CA ALA A 295 -11.47 -6.11 -13.34
C ALA A 295 -11.33 -7.01 -12.10
N GLN A 296 -12.26 -7.95 -11.90
CA GLN A 296 -12.21 -8.87 -10.76
C GLN A 296 -11.03 -9.84 -10.88
N PHE A 297 -10.78 -10.39 -12.06
CA PHE A 297 -9.66 -11.28 -12.32
C PHE A 297 -8.32 -10.58 -12.09
N HIS A 298 -8.19 -9.31 -12.51
CA HIS A 298 -6.98 -8.53 -12.26
C HIS A 298 -6.68 -8.38 -10.77
N ILE A 299 -7.69 -8.08 -9.94
CA ILE A 299 -7.55 -8.00 -8.48
C ILE A 299 -7.14 -9.37 -7.91
N ALA A 300 -7.82 -10.43 -8.35
CA ALA A 300 -7.60 -11.77 -7.82
C ALA A 300 -6.24 -12.36 -8.25
N ALA A 301 -5.79 -12.06 -9.47
CA ALA A 301 -4.45 -12.39 -9.95
C ALA A 301 -3.36 -11.70 -9.12
N GLY A 302 -3.56 -10.42 -8.78
CA GLY A 302 -2.65 -9.70 -7.88
C GLY A 302 -2.50 -10.41 -6.52
N VAL A 303 -3.60 -10.89 -5.94
CA VAL A 303 -3.56 -11.70 -4.70
C VAL A 303 -2.82 -13.03 -4.90
N ALA A 304 -3.00 -13.69 -6.05
CA ALA A 304 -2.36 -14.96 -6.35
C ALA A 304 -0.84 -14.86 -6.59
N GLU A 305 -0.34 -13.68 -6.98
CA GLU A 305 1.09 -13.40 -7.19
C GLU A 305 1.83 -13.04 -5.89
N GLU A 306 1.11 -12.80 -4.80
CA GLU A 306 1.69 -12.46 -3.50
C GLU A 306 2.20 -13.69 -2.72
N ASN A 307 2.89 -13.44 -1.60
CA ASN A 307 3.43 -14.51 -0.77
C ASN A 307 2.30 -15.34 -0.09
N PRO A 308 2.14 -16.63 -0.42
CA PRO A 308 1.06 -17.45 0.12
C PRO A 308 1.17 -17.68 1.64
N HIS A 309 2.38 -17.69 2.20
CA HIS A 309 2.58 -17.83 3.65
C HIS A 309 2.06 -16.60 4.39
N LEU A 310 2.32 -15.40 3.87
CA LEU A 310 1.79 -14.16 4.45
C LEU A 310 0.26 -14.15 4.42
N TYR A 311 -0.35 -14.57 3.31
CA TYR A 311 -1.80 -14.62 3.20
C TYR A 311 -2.42 -15.63 4.15
N PHE A 312 -1.80 -16.81 4.31
CA PHE A 312 -2.22 -17.79 5.30
C PHE A 312 -2.12 -17.23 6.74
N GLU A 313 -1.01 -16.56 7.07
CA GLU A 313 -0.83 -15.91 8.37
C GLU A 313 -1.88 -14.84 8.64
N ILE A 314 -2.22 -14.00 7.65
CA ILE A 314 -3.28 -12.99 7.77
C ILE A 314 -4.64 -13.63 8.09
N GLN A 315 -4.97 -14.76 7.45
CA GLN A 315 -6.23 -15.46 7.70
C GLN A 315 -6.24 -16.17 9.05
N ARG A 316 -5.09 -16.71 9.49
CA ARG A 316 -5.01 -17.61 10.65
C ARG A 316 -4.68 -16.92 11.97
N LEU A 317 -3.87 -15.86 11.95
CA LEU A 317 -3.32 -15.25 13.17
C LEU A 317 -4.13 -14.05 13.67
N ASN A 318 -5.21 -13.69 12.99
CA ASN A 318 -6.12 -12.63 13.42
C ASN A 318 -7.23 -13.23 14.30
N ASP A 319 -7.29 -12.83 15.58
CA ASP A 319 -8.32 -13.27 16.54
C ASP A 319 -9.76 -12.94 16.08
N TYR A 320 -9.92 -11.98 15.17
CA TYR A 320 -11.21 -11.57 14.59
C TYR A 320 -11.44 -12.14 13.17
N GLY A 321 -10.52 -12.97 12.66
CA GLY A 321 -10.56 -13.48 11.29
C GLY A 321 -11.74 -14.42 11.02
N ASP A 322 -12.14 -15.22 12.01
CA ASP A 322 -13.21 -16.20 11.86
C ASP A 322 -14.55 -15.55 11.48
N GLU A 323 -14.89 -14.40 12.07
CA GLU A 323 -16.13 -13.66 11.77
C GLU A 323 -16.21 -13.25 10.28
N ALA A 324 -15.08 -12.80 9.72
CA ALA A 324 -15.00 -12.40 8.31
C ALA A 324 -15.15 -13.60 7.36
N LEU A 325 -14.54 -14.74 7.69
CA LEU A 325 -14.65 -15.97 6.91
C LEU A 325 -16.05 -16.59 7.00
N GLU A 326 -16.66 -16.60 8.17
CA GLU A 326 -18.03 -17.04 8.37
C GLU A 326 -19.02 -16.15 7.60
N ALA A 327 -18.82 -14.83 7.62
CA ALA A 327 -19.62 -13.90 6.84
C ALA A 327 -19.53 -14.17 5.34
N LEU A 328 -18.32 -14.43 4.82
CA LEU A 328 -18.11 -14.81 3.42
C LEU A 328 -18.85 -16.11 3.07
N ASN A 329 -18.65 -17.15 3.89
CA ASN A 329 -19.28 -18.44 3.69
C ASN A 329 -20.80 -18.32 3.68
N LYS A 330 -21.36 -17.65 4.69
CA LYS A 330 -22.81 -17.40 4.79
C LYS A 330 -23.35 -16.65 3.58
N ALA A 331 -22.63 -15.64 3.08
CA ALA A 331 -23.05 -14.91 1.88
C ALA A 331 -23.09 -15.82 0.64
N VAL A 332 -22.06 -16.63 0.42
CA VAL A 332 -21.99 -17.59 -0.71
C VAL A 332 -23.09 -18.66 -0.60
N THR A 333 -23.30 -19.22 0.60
CA THR A 333 -24.39 -20.19 0.85
C THR A 333 -25.75 -19.57 0.56
N THR A 334 -26.02 -18.37 1.08
CA THR A 334 -27.30 -17.66 0.89
C THR A 334 -27.60 -17.47 -0.59
N ILE A 335 -26.63 -16.97 -1.37
CA ILE A 335 -26.75 -16.78 -2.82
C ILE A 335 -27.07 -18.13 -3.50
N THR A 336 -26.32 -19.18 -3.15
CA THR A 336 -26.48 -20.51 -3.76
C THR A 336 -27.87 -21.10 -3.49
N GLU A 337 -28.36 -20.99 -2.25
CA GLU A 337 -29.66 -21.52 -1.87
C GLU A 337 -30.83 -20.72 -2.48
N GLN A 338 -30.70 -19.40 -2.64
CA GLN A 338 -31.71 -18.56 -3.28
C GLN A 338 -31.82 -18.90 -4.77
N VAL A 339 -30.68 -19.01 -5.47
CA VAL A 339 -30.63 -19.38 -6.89
C VAL A 339 -31.17 -20.79 -7.13
N ARG A 340 -30.71 -21.79 -6.37
CA ARG A 340 -31.18 -23.18 -6.52
C ARG A 340 -32.66 -23.36 -6.17
N GLY A 341 -33.16 -22.57 -5.21
CA GLY A 341 -34.56 -22.58 -4.80
C GLY A 341 -35.49 -21.77 -5.70
N ASN A 342 -34.97 -21.11 -6.75
CA ASN A 342 -35.71 -20.17 -7.61
C ASN A 342 -36.42 -19.06 -6.80
N ARG A 343 -35.75 -18.55 -5.75
CA ARG A 343 -36.27 -17.53 -4.81
C ARG A 343 -35.86 -16.13 -5.27
N GLU A 344 -36.42 -15.69 -6.40
CA GLU A 344 -36.06 -14.43 -7.06
C GLU A 344 -36.22 -13.20 -6.16
N ASP A 345 -37.38 -13.05 -5.50
CA ASP A 345 -37.67 -11.90 -4.62
C ASP A 345 -36.63 -11.74 -3.50
N GLU A 346 -36.18 -12.86 -2.91
CA GLU A 346 -35.16 -12.85 -1.85
C GLU A 346 -33.78 -12.45 -2.39
N PHE A 347 -33.45 -12.85 -3.61
CA PHE A 347 -32.21 -12.48 -4.28
C PHE A 347 -32.18 -10.99 -4.66
N VAL A 348 -33.31 -10.46 -5.14
CA VAL A 348 -33.45 -9.02 -5.44
C VAL A 348 -33.27 -8.19 -4.16
N ALA A 349 -33.94 -8.58 -3.07
CA ALA A 349 -33.81 -7.88 -1.79
C ALA A 349 -32.35 -7.88 -1.27
N LEU A 350 -31.62 -8.98 -1.46
CA LEU A 350 -30.19 -9.07 -1.12
C LEU A 350 -29.35 -8.05 -1.92
N MET A 351 -29.62 -7.93 -3.22
CA MET A 351 -28.92 -6.99 -4.11
C MET A 351 -29.23 -5.52 -3.78
N GLU A 352 -30.49 -5.19 -3.48
CA GLU A 352 -30.92 -3.84 -3.09
C GLU A 352 -30.33 -3.40 -1.75
N ALA A 353 -30.21 -4.34 -0.78
CA ALA A 353 -29.52 -4.09 0.47
C ALA A 353 -28.02 -3.77 0.24
N GLY A 354 -27.36 -4.53 -0.64
CA GLY A 354 -25.98 -4.26 -1.05
C GLY A 354 -25.81 -2.91 -1.74
N GLN A 355 -26.74 -2.55 -2.63
CA GLN A 355 -26.75 -1.25 -3.29
C GLN A 355 -26.85 -0.11 -2.27
N SER A 356 -27.76 -0.24 -1.30
CA SER A 356 -27.97 0.76 -0.24
C SER A 356 -26.72 0.96 0.62
N TYR A 357 -26.02 -0.12 0.98
CA TYR A 357 -24.77 -0.06 1.72
C TYR A 357 -23.66 0.70 0.96
N VAL A 358 -23.52 0.44 -0.35
CA VAL A 358 -22.51 1.09 -1.19
C VAL A 358 -22.82 2.59 -1.40
N HIS A 359 -24.08 2.95 -1.63
CA HIS A 359 -24.50 4.35 -1.84
C HIS A 359 -24.49 5.18 -0.55
N GLY A 360 -24.59 4.55 0.62
CA GLY A 360 -24.41 5.20 1.92
C GLY A 360 -22.96 5.61 2.23
N ARG A 361 -21.99 5.17 1.41
CA ARG A 361 -20.59 5.57 1.54
C ARG A 361 -20.38 6.90 0.77
N PRO A 362 -19.68 7.90 1.33
CA PRO A 362 -19.20 9.03 0.52
C PRO A 362 -18.48 8.47 -0.70
N PRO A 363 -18.65 9.03 -1.91
CA PRO A 363 -18.01 8.50 -3.10
C PRO A 363 -16.52 8.33 -2.78
N LEU A 364 -16.06 7.08 -2.79
CA LEU A 364 -14.64 6.76 -2.71
C LEU A 364 -13.98 7.71 -3.70
N LEU A 365 -13.00 8.51 -3.24
CA LEU A 365 -12.04 9.16 -4.12
C LEU A 365 -11.62 8.06 -5.07
N LYS A 366 -12.17 8.05 -6.30
CA LYS A 366 -11.98 6.97 -7.24
C LYS A 366 -10.48 6.78 -7.30
N ALA A 367 -9.98 5.69 -6.74
CA ALA A 367 -8.67 5.18 -7.05
C ALA A 367 -8.80 4.78 -8.53
N ALA A 368 -8.60 5.77 -9.40
CA ALA A 368 -8.58 5.56 -10.83
C ALA A 368 -7.45 4.56 -11.09
N GLY A 369 -7.79 3.45 -11.75
CA GLY A 369 -6.85 2.39 -12.14
C GLY A 369 -5.60 2.91 -12.83
#